data_AF-A0A452IGK0-F1
#
_entry.id   AF-A0A452IGK0-F1
#
_cell.length_a   1.000
_cell.length_b   1.000
_cell.length_c   1.000
_cell.angle_alpha   90.00
_cell.angle_beta   90.00
_cell.angle_gamma   90.00
#
_symmetry.space_group_name_H-M   'P 1'
#
loop_
_entity.id
_entity.type
_entity.pdbx_description
1 polymer ?
#
loop_
_entity_poly.entity_id
_entity_poly.type
_entity_poly.pdbx_seq_one_letter_code
_entity_poly.pdbx_strand_id
1 'polypeptide(L)'
;SNRTSQRIPGAWGLWWRWVPFRQEFGRCSCIDKGSDFIQQKALGKIEVIPKSSSCDHVEIIATLKPTGEQKCLNPNSKWVRKMVTTLIKKR
;
A
#
# COMPACT_ATOMS: atom_id res chain seq x y z
N SER A 1 -7.60 0.48 -31.18
CA SER A 1 -9.03 0.13 -31.13
C SER A 1 -9.58 0.37 -29.72
N ASN A 2 -10.07 1.59 -29.50
CA ASN A 2 -11.50 1.90 -29.29
C ASN A 2 -12.03 1.57 -27.89
N ARG A 3 -11.94 2.57 -26.99
CA ARG A 3 -13.15 3.06 -26.32
C ARG A 3 -13.07 4.57 -26.16
N THR A 4 -13.68 5.21 -27.15
CA THR A 4 -14.24 6.56 -27.20
C THR A 4 -14.36 7.30 -25.88
N SER A 5 -13.66 8.44 -25.84
CA SER A 5 -14.04 9.71 -25.21
C SER A 5 -15.52 9.82 -24.83
N GLN A 6 -15.81 10.12 -23.56
CA GLN A 6 -17.00 10.89 -23.20
C GLN A 6 -16.56 12.19 -22.53
N ARG A 7 -16.58 13.24 -23.34
CA ARG A 7 -16.65 14.64 -22.93
C ARG A 7 -18.12 14.88 -22.54
N ILE A 8 -18.42 15.31 -21.31
CA ILE A 8 -19.77 15.79 -20.93
C ILE A 8 -19.66 17.27 -20.53
N PRO A 9 -20.57 18.14 -20.98
CA PRO A 9 -20.36 19.59 -21.07
C PRO A 9 -20.91 20.35 -19.85
N GLY A 10 -20.25 21.46 -19.51
CA GLY A 10 -20.82 22.60 -18.77
C GLY A 10 -21.15 22.38 -17.28
N ALA A 11 -20.44 23.08 -16.38
CA ALA A 11 -20.93 23.25 -15.01
C ALA A 11 -20.42 24.57 -14.42
N TRP A 12 -21.31 25.56 -14.39
CA TRP A 12 -21.20 26.77 -13.58
C TRP A 12 -21.40 26.41 -12.10
N GLY A 13 -20.67 27.05 -11.19
CA GLY A 13 -21.07 27.16 -9.77
C GLY A 13 -20.48 26.16 -8.76
N LEU A 14 -19.30 26.50 -8.24
CA LEU A 14 -18.88 26.43 -6.83
C LEU A 14 -19.82 25.75 -5.78
N TRP A 15 -19.26 24.73 -5.07
CA TRP A 15 -19.33 24.47 -3.59
C TRP A 15 -20.09 23.21 -3.02
N TRP A 16 -19.30 22.21 -2.56
CA TRP A 16 -19.49 21.20 -1.48
C TRP A 16 -20.39 19.94 -1.65
N ARG A 17 -19.78 18.74 -1.77
CA ARG A 17 -19.60 17.74 -0.68
C ARG A 17 -19.22 16.34 -1.24
N TRP A 18 -18.09 15.78 -0.76
CA TRP A 18 -17.58 14.40 -0.95
C TRP A 18 -16.83 14.04 -2.24
N VAL A 19 -15.57 14.49 -2.32
CA VAL A 19 -14.53 13.71 -3.02
C VAL A 19 -13.61 13.13 -1.94
N PRO A 20 -13.74 11.87 -1.49
CA PRO A 20 -12.72 11.26 -0.66
C PRO A 20 -11.63 10.77 -1.61
N PHE A 21 -10.94 11.70 -2.27
CA PHE A 21 -9.82 11.35 -3.12
C PHE A 21 -8.83 12.50 -3.18
N ARG A 22 -8.41 12.94 -2.00
CA ARG A 22 -7.01 13.30 -1.87
C ARG A 22 -6.23 11.99 -1.98
N GLN A 23 -6.07 11.45 -3.19
CA GLN A 23 -4.84 10.74 -3.48
C GLN A 23 -3.81 11.85 -3.66
N GLU A 24 -3.17 12.21 -2.56
CA GLU A 24 -1.81 12.70 -2.63
C GLU A 24 -1.08 11.74 -3.58
N PHE A 25 -0.57 12.26 -4.70
CA PHE A 25 0.47 11.63 -5.51
C PHE A 25 1.78 11.62 -4.68
N GLY A 26 1.68 11.11 -3.46
CA GLY A 26 2.79 10.63 -2.70
C GLY A 26 3.36 9.42 -3.43
N ARG A 27 4.68 9.39 -3.62
CA ARG A 27 5.36 8.24 -4.21
C ARG A 27 5.41 7.12 -3.17
N CYS A 28 4.28 6.46 -2.95
CA CYS A 28 4.21 5.24 -2.17
C CYS A 28 5.11 4.18 -2.84
N SER A 29 5.85 3.42 -2.04
CA SER A 29 6.76 2.39 -2.56
C SER A 29 5.98 1.19 -3.12
N CYS A 30 4.78 0.97 -2.61
CA CYS A 30 3.83 -0.05 -3.00
C CYS A 30 2.70 0.58 -3.82
N ILE A 31 2.56 0.13 -5.07
CA ILE A 31 1.50 0.58 -5.98
C ILE A 31 0.19 -0.17 -5.68
N ASP A 32 0.30 -1.43 -5.29
CA ASP A 32 -0.82 -2.32 -4.97
C ASP A 32 -0.93 -2.59 -3.47
N LYS A 33 -2.06 -3.16 -3.05
CA LYS A 33 -2.35 -3.53 -1.63
C LYS A 33 -1.36 -4.54 -1.03
N GLY A 34 -0.38 -5.01 -1.78
CA GLY A 34 0.61 -5.99 -1.34
C GLY A 34 0.02 -7.39 -1.17
N SER A 35 0.86 -8.32 -0.74
CA SER A 35 0.47 -9.71 -0.48
C SER A 35 -0.10 -9.86 0.93
N ASP A 36 -1.16 -10.64 1.08
CA ASP A 36 -1.76 -10.91 2.38
C ASP A 36 -1.04 -11.99 3.18
N PHE A 37 -0.17 -12.78 2.52
CA PHE A 37 0.50 -13.93 3.10
C PHE A 37 1.89 -14.15 2.50
N ILE A 38 2.86 -14.45 3.36
CA ILE A 38 4.21 -14.89 2.99
C ILE A 38 4.59 -16.09 3.84
N GLN A 39 5.45 -16.98 3.37
CA GLN A 39 5.97 -18.02 4.24
C GLN A 39 7.02 -17.45 5.20
N GLN A 40 6.86 -17.62 6.52
CA GLN A 40 7.82 -17.08 7.51
C GLN A 40 9.25 -17.57 7.28
N LYS A 41 9.42 -18.80 6.77
CA LYS A 41 10.74 -19.36 6.41
C LYS A 41 11.42 -18.61 5.26
N ALA A 42 10.63 -18.02 4.37
CA ALA A 42 11.13 -17.23 3.25
C ALA A 42 11.39 -15.77 3.63
N LEU A 43 11.04 -15.32 4.85
CA LEU A 43 11.28 -13.94 5.26
C LEU A 43 12.70 -13.73 5.72
N GLY A 44 13.38 -12.80 5.06
CA GLY A 44 14.69 -12.31 5.45
C GLY A 44 14.63 -11.08 6.35
N LYS A 45 14.01 -10.02 5.84
CA LYS A 45 13.94 -8.72 6.51
C LYS A 45 12.53 -8.17 6.36
N ILE A 46 12.07 -7.41 7.36
CA ILE A 46 10.80 -6.69 7.29
C ILE A 46 11.02 -5.23 7.66
N GLU A 47 10.44 -4.35 6.88
CA GLU A 47 10.47 -2.91 7.05
C GLU A 47 9.04 -2.40 7.08
N VAL A 48 8.71 -1.62 8.11
CA VAL A 48 7.39 -1.03 8.30
C VAL A 48 7.55 0.47 8.12
N ILE A 49 6.94 1.01 7.07
CA ILE A 49 6.99 2.42 6.71
C ILE A 49 5.65 3.04 7.15
N PRO A 50 5.66 3.91 8.17
CA PRO A 50 4.44 4.58 8.60
C PRO A 50 3.97 5.60 7.56
N LYS A 51 2.71 6.02 7.67
CA LYS A 51 2.16 7.12 6.88
C LYS A 51 3.05 8.37 7.01
N SER A 52 3.30 9.04 5.89
CA SER A 52 4.12 10.24 5.80
C SER A 52 3.48 11.24 4.84
N SER A 53 4.04 12.46 4.75
CA SER A 53 3.60 13.44 3.74
C SER A 53 3.75 12.94 2.30
N SER A 54 4.52 11.87 2.08
CA SER A 54 4.73 11.23 0.79
C SER A 54 3.91 9.96 0.60
N CYS A 55 3.15 9.49 1.58
CA CYS A 55 2.23 8.37 1.42
C CYS A 55 1.19 8.36 2.57
N ASP A 56 -0.09 8.49 2.23
CA ASP A 56 -1.19 8.59 3.21
C ASP A 56 -1.53 7.24 3.88
N HIS A 57 -0.84 6.15 3.50
CA HIS A 57 -1.05 4.84 4.09
C HIS A 57 0.25 4.21 4.61
N VAL A 58 0.08 3.25 5.52
CA VAL A 58 1.21 2.47 6.07
C VAL A 58 1.60 1.41 5.05
N GLU A 59 2.87 1.32 4.75
CA GLU A 59 3.44 0.32 3.85
C GLU A 59 4.27 -0.69 4.64
N ILE A 60 4.21 -1.96 4.25
CA ILE A 60 5.04 -3.01 4.85
C ILE A 60 5.78 -3.69 3.72
N ILE A 61 7.11 -3.66 3.77
CA ILE A 61 7.97 -4.24 2.76
C ILE A 61 8.72 -5.42 3.38
N ALA A 62 8.58 -6.59 2.77
CA ALA A 62 9.28 -7.80 3.16
C ALA A 62 10.34 -8.15 2.13
N THR A 63 11.58 -8.35 2.59
CA THR A 63 12.65 -8.91 1.77
C THR A 63 12.67 -10.43 1.94
N LEU A 64 12.49 -11.16 0.85
CA LEU A 64 12.50 -12.62 0.83
C LEU A 64 13.93 -13.17 0.75
N LYS A 65 14.16 -14.34 1.35
CA LYS A 65 15.39 -15.14 1.20
C LYS A 65 15.06 -16.45 0.48
N PRO A 66 15.99 -16.98 -0.34
CA PRO A 66 17.35 -16.50 -0.60
C PRO A 66 17.45 -15.43 -1.69
N THR A 67 16.37 -15.16 -2.44
CA THR A 67 16.38 -14.31 -3.64
C THR A 67 16.65 -12.83 -3.38
N GLY A 68 16.40 -12.33 -2.17
CA GLY A 68 16.49 -10.90 -1.86
C GLY A 68 15.32 -10.07 -2.41
N GLU A 69 14.31 -10.72 -2.98
CA GLU A 69 13.18 -10.06 -3.61
C GLU A 69 12.37 -9.26 -2.57
N GLN A 70 12.07 -8.00 -2.88
CA GLN A 70 11.21 -7.17 -2.05
C GLN A 70 9.76 -7.34 -2.47
N LYS A 71 8.90 -7.61 -1.49
CA LYS A 71 7.47 -7.78 -1.68
C LYS A 71 6.70 -6.91 -0.71
N CYS A 72 5.78 -6.13 -1.25
CA CYS A 72 4.82 -5.38 -0.44
C CYS A 72 3.85 -6.33 0.26
N LEU A 73 3.48 -5.99 1.49
CA LEU A 73 2.56 -6.73 2.35
C LEU A 73 1.37 -5.85 2.73
N ASN A 74 0.19 -6.47 2.81
CA ASN A 74 -1.02 -5.76 3.18
C ASN A 74 -1.09 -5.51 4.70
N PRO A 75 -1.08 -4.25 5.18
CA PRO A 75 -1.20 -3.94 6.61
C PRO A 75 -2.55 -4.34 7.21
N ASN A 76 -3.59 -4.51 6.39
CA ASN A 76 -4.92 -4.92 6.83
C ASN A 76 -5.08 -6.43 7.00
N SER A 77 -4.14 -7.24 6.49
CA SER A 77 -4.18 -8.69 6.65
C SER A 77 -3.94 -9.09 8.12
N LYS A 78 -4.83 -9.90 8.68
CA LYS A 78 -4.68 -10.45 10.04
C LYS A 78 -3.38 -11.23 10.19
N TRP A 79 -2.95 -11.93 9.15
CA TRP A 79 -1.73 -12.73 9.17
C TRP A 79 -0.49 -11.84 9.22
N VAL A 80 -0.45 -10.79 8.39
CA VAL A 80 0.66 -9.82 8.36
C VAL A 80 0.80 -9.12 9.71
N ARG A 81 -0.30 -8.64 10.31
CA ARG A 81 -0.28 -8.01 11.64
C ARG A 81 0.27 -8.93 12.72
N LYS A 82 -0.19 -10.19 12.75
CA LYS A 82 0.31 -11.19 13.71
C LYS A 82 1.81 -11.43 13.53
N MET A 83 2.23 -11.64 12.29
CA MET A 83 3.62 -11.89 11.96
C MET A 83 4.53 -10.73 12.36
N VAL A 84 4.19 -9.50 11.96
CA VAL A 84 4.95 -8.29 12.32
C VAL A 84 5.05 -8.17 13.84
N THR A 85 3.95 -8.40 14.55
CA THR A 85 3.93 -8.37 16.03
C THR A 85 4.86 -9.43 16.62
N THR A 86 4.85 -10.65 16.10
CA THR A 86 5.75 -11.73 16.54
C THR A 86 7.22 -11.39 16.28
N LEU A 87 7.52 -10.77 15.13
CA LEU A 87 8.89 -10.36 14.78
C LEU A 87 9.39 -9.22 15.67
N ILE A 88 8.53 -8.23 15.99
CA ILE A 88 8.87 -7.13 16.91
C ILE A 88 9.05 -7.65 18.33
N LYS A 89 8.21 -8.58 18.80
CA LYS A 89 8.32 -9.19 20.14
C LYS A 89 9.55 -10.08 20.32
N LYS A 90 10.15 -10.57 19.24
CA LYS A 90 11.30 -11.46 19.28
C LYS A 90 12.64 -10.70 19.27
N ARG A 91 12.63 -9.38 19.09
CA ARG A 91 13.81 -8.53 19.22
C ARG A 91 14.04 -8.10 20.66
#